data_AF-A0A0M0K3I9-F1
#
_entry.id   AF-A0A0M0K3I9-F1
#
_cell.length_a   1.000
_cell.length_b   1.000
_cell.length_c   1.000
_cell.angle_alpha   90.00
_cell.angle_beta   90.00
_cell.angle_gamma   90.00
#
_symmetry.space_group_name_H-M   'P 1'
#
loop_
_entity.id
_entity.type
_entity.pdbx_description
1 polymer ?
#
loop_
_entity_poly.entity_id
_entity_poly.type
_entity_poly.pdbx_seq_one_letter_code
_entity_poly.pdbx_strand_id
1 'polypeptide(L)'
;MNYAVGDSVLVPRSDGSDSPGFVVEIEADKGIVTVEIGAKYPIGTSVYVLRSNGQETPATVKEYEPTKKIYTLDLGDGQLKRANEISMRMKEDEAPPPPPPAAEPELNLTDDEAGAPPPPPEAEPDI
;
A
#
# COMPACT_ATOMS: atom_id res chain seq x y z
N MET A 1 12.94 -11.59 -28.54
CA MET A 1 12.28 -11.56 -27.22
C MET A 1 11.03 -10.70 -27.42
N ASN A 2 9.84 -11.27 -27.27
CA ASN A 2 8.60 -10.51 -27.42
C ASN A 2 8.12 -10.19 -26.00
N TYR A 3 8.06 -8.90 -25.66
CA TYR A 3 7.46 -8.45 -24.41
C TYR A 3 5.98 -8.19 -24.65
N ALA A 4 5.15 -8.49 -23.66
CA ALA A 4 3.75 -8.09 -23.62
C ALA A 4 3.51 -7.06 -22.51
N VAL A 5 2.48 -6.22 -22.67
CA VAL A 5 2.02 -5.36 -21.57
C VAL A 5 1.59 -6.26 -20.41
N GLY A 6 2.10 -5.97 -19.22
CA GLY A 6 1.92 -6.78 -18.01
C GLY A 6 3.07 -7.74 -17.70
N ASP A 7 4.01 -7.96 -18.63
CA ASP A 7 5.17 -8.83 -18.36
C ASP A 7 6.09 -8.23 -17.29
N SER A 8 6.61 -9.09 -16.42
CA SER A 8 7.64 -8.75 -15.45
C SER A 8 9.03 -8.79 -16.08
N VAL A 9 9.79 -7.72 -15.89
CA VAL A 9 11.15 -7.57 -16.41
C VAL A 9 12.08 -7.02 -15.34
N LEU A 10 13.35 -7.44 -15.38
CA LEU A 10 14.40 -6.88 -14.54
C LEU A 10 15.03 -5.68 -15.24
N VAL A 11 14.96 -4.52 -14.60
CA VAL A 11 15.48 -3.26 -15.12
C VAL A 11 16.84 -3.00 -14.47
N PRO A 12 17.96 -3.11 -15.21
CA PRO A 12 19.27 -2.80 -14.67
C PRO A 12 19.39 -1.30 -14.42
N ARG A 13 19.84 -0.93 -13.23
CA ARG A 13 20.09 0.47 -12.85
C ARG A 13 21.56 0.82 -13.01
N SER A 14 21.85 2.10 -13.17
CA SER A 14 23.24 2.62 -13.27
C SER A 14 24.11 2.30 -12.05
N ASP A 15 23.49 1.98 -10.91
CA ASP A 15 24.15 1.55 -9.68
C ASP A 15 24.58 0.06 -9.71
N GLY A 16 24.25 -0.68 -10.78
CA GLY A 16 24.56 -2.11 -10.93
C GLY A 16 23.52 -3.04 -10.31
N SER A 17 22.51 -2.49 -9.62
CA SER A 17 21.38 -3.24 -9.07
C SER A 17 20.27 -3.44 -10.12
N ASP A 18 19.64 -4.61 -10.13
CA ASP A 18 18.42 -4.85 -10.90
C ASP A 18 17.19 -4.47 -10.08
N SER A 19 16.22 -3.80 -10.71
CA SER A 19 14.92 -3.56 -10.09
C SER A 19 13.80 -4.25 -10.85
N PRO A 20 12.90 -4.98 -10.15
CA PRO A 20 11.75 -5.56 -10.79
C PRO A 20 10.81 -4.44 -11.27
N GLY A 21 10.39 -4.54 -12.52
CA GLY A 21 9.39 -3.66 -13.10
C GLY A 21 8.42 -4.42 -13.99
N PHE A 22 7.29 -3.80 -14.27
CA PHE A 22 6.29 -4.34 -15.19
C PHE A 22 6.20 -3.51 -16.45
N VAL A 23 6.08 -4.16 -17.59
CA VAL A 23 5.87 -3.48 -18.87
C VAL A 23 4.48 -2.86 -18.90
N VAL A 24 4.40 -1.54 -18.97
CA VAL A 24 3.12 -0.80 -18.99
C VAL A 24 2.74 -0.34 -20.39
N GLU A 25 3.73 -0.11 -21.24
CA GLU A 25 3.52 0.34 -22.62
C GLU A 25 4.63 -0.19 -23.53
N ILE A 26 4.25 -0.55 -24.75
CA ILE A 26 5.18 -1.02 -25.78
C ILE A 26 4.92 -0.22 -27.05
N GLU A 27 5.87 0.64 -27.42
CA GLU A 27 5.89 1.30 -28.72
C GLU A 27 6.75 0.45 -29.67
N ALA A 28 6.13 -0.60 -30.22
CA ALA A 28 6.82 -1.58 -31.06
C ALA A 28 7.49 -0.95 -32.28
N ASP A 29 6.85 0.07 -32.89
CA ASP A 29 7.39 0.80 -34.04
C ASP A 29 8.68 1.57 -33.73
N LYS A 30 8.89 1.94 -32.47
CA LYS A 30 10.07 2.69 -32.01
C LYS A 30 11.06 1.81 -31.25
N GLY A 31 10.68 0.58 -30.91
CA GLY A 31 11.45 -0.30 -30.04
C GLY A 31 11.59 0.23 -28.61
N ILE A 32 10.64 1.04 -28.14
CA ILE A 32 10.63 1.59 -26.78
C ILE A 32 9.67 0.77 -25.92
N VAL A 33 10.12 0.41 -24.73
CA VAL A 33 9.32 -0.30 -23.72
C VAL A 33 9.31 0.56 -22.46
N THR A 34 8.13 1.01 -22.06
CA THR A 34 7.94 1.73 -20.80
C THR A 34 7.67 0.72 -19.70
N VAL A 35 8.45 0.81 -18.62
CA VAL A 35 8.37 -0.07 -17.47
C VAL A 35 8.11 0.74 -16.20
N GLU A 36 7.21 0.25 -15.35
CA GLU A 36 7.01 0.82 -14.03
C GLU A 36 7.74 0.00 -12.97
N ILE A 37 8.57 0.70 -12.20
CA ILE A 37 9.43 0.11 -11.16
C ILE A 37 8.80 0.37 -9.79
N GLY A 38 8.66 -0.67 -8.97
CA GLY A 38 8.08 -0.55 -7.63
C GLY A 38 6.54 -0.60 -7.56
N ALA A 39 5.88 -0.94 -8.66
CA ALA A 39 4.51 -1.47 -8.60
C ALA A 39 4.55 -2.92 -8.09
N LYS A 40 3.55 -3.32 -7.32
CA LYS A 40 3.33 -4.70 -6.84
C LYS A 40 2.44 -5.49 -7.79
N TYR A 41 1.50 -4.80 -8.44
CA TYR A 41 0.53 -5.38 -9.36
C TYR A 41 0.72 -4.81 -10.77
N PRO A 42 0.84 -5.65 -11.81
CA PRO A 42 0.97 -5.17 -13.19
C PRO A 42 -0.32 -4.51 -13.68
N ILE A 43 -0.18 -3.48 -14.52
CA ILE A 43 -1.30 -2.93 -15.29
C ILE A 43 -1.90 -4.03 -16.17
N GLY A 44 -3.24 -4.08 -16.24
CA GLY A 44 -4.00 -5.10 -16.96
C GLY A 44 -4.28 -6.37 -16.15
N THR A 45 -3.71 -6.52 -14.96
CA THR A 45 -3.93 -7.71 -14.13
C THR A 45 -5.23 -7.62 -13.34
N SER A 46 -5.91 -8.76 -13.20
CA SER A 46 -7.09 -8.90 -12.34
C SER A 46 -6.68 -9.14 -10.88
N VAL A 47 -7.21 -8.30 -9.99
CA VAL A 47 -6.97 -8.29 -8.54
C VAL A 47 -8.30 -8.27 -7.80
N TYR A 48 -8.33 -8.74 -6.56
CA TYR A 48 -9.48 -8.57 -5.67
C TYR A 48 -9.23 -7.39 -4.75
N VAL A 49 -10.25 -6.53 -4.61
CA VAL A 49 -10.20 -5.38 -3.72
C VAL A 49 -11.09 -5.65 -2.52
N LEU A 50 -10.48 -5.69 -1.34
CA LEU A 50 -11.21 -5.81 -0.09
C LEU A 50 -11.85 -4.46 0.24
N ARG A 51 -13.18 -4.42 0.23
CA ARG A 51 -13.95 -3.24 0.67
C ARG A 51 -14.04 -3.23 2.19
N SER A 52 -14.26 -2.06 2.78
CA SER A 52 -14.43 -1.87 4.23
C SER A 52 -15.59 -2.68 4.83
N ASN A 53 -16.52 -3.16 4.01
CA ASN A 53 -17.61 -4.05 4.40
C ASN A 53 -17.21 -5.55 4.38
N GLY A 54 -15.94 -5.87 4.16
CA GLY A 54 -15.43 -7.24 4.06
C GLY A 54 -15.69 -7.94 2.72
N GLN A 55 -16.34 -7.28 1.75
CA GLN A 55 -16.57 -7.88 0.43
C GLN A 55 -15.36 -7.70 -0.48
N GLU A 56 -15.00 -8.77 -1.18
CA GLU A 56 -13.98 -8.76 -2.22
C GLU A 56 -14.63 -8.52 -3.57
N THR A 57 -14.20 -7.47 -4.28
CA THR A 57 -14.67 -7.19 -5.64
C THR A 57 -13.53 -7.44 -6.64
N PRO A 58 -13.76 -8.24 -7.70
CA PRO A 58 -12.78 -8.36 -8.77
C PRO A 58 -12.62 -7.01 -9.48
N ALA A 59 -11.37 -6.61 -9.72
CA ALA A 59 -11.02 -5.39 -10.40
C ALA A 59 -9.82 -5.61 -11.31
N THR A 60 -9.66 -4.77 -12.33
CA THR A 60 -8.49 -4.81 -13.24
C THR A 60 -7.63 -3.58 -13.02
N VAL A 61 -6.33 -3.75 -12.83
CA VAL A 61 -5.41 -2.61 -12.66
C VAL A 61 -5.35 -1.84 -13.98
N LYS A 62 -5.71 -0.55 -13.97
CA LYS A 62 -5.63 0.33 -15.15
C LYS A 62 -4.41 1.22 -15.14
N GLU A 63 -4.06 1.71 -13.96
CA GLU A 63 -3.00 2.70 -13.79
C GLU A 63 -2.45 2.61 -12.37
N TYR A 64 -1.19 2.97 -12.19
CA TYR A 64 -0.55 3.09 -10.90
C TYR A 64 0.14 4.45 -10.80
N GLU A 65 -0.06 5.14 -9.68
CA GLU A 65 0.57 6.43 -9.41
C GLU A 65 1.70 6.23 -8.40
N PRO A 66 2.97 6.07 -8.83
CA PRO A 66 4.08 5.72 -7.95
C PRO A 66 4.38 6.80 -6.90
N THR A 67 4.10 8.07 -7.23
CA THR A 67 4.25 9.22 -6.31
C THR A 67 3.39 9.07 -5.07
N LYS A 68 2.18 8.52 -5.21
CA LYS A 68 1.21 8.36 -4.12
C LYS A 68 1.03 6.90 -3.68
N LYS A 69 1.62 5.94 -4.42
CA LYS A 69 1.41 4.51 -4.27
C LYS A 69 -0.08 4.12 -4.32
N ILE A 70 -0.82 4.71 -5.26
CA ILE A 70 -2.25 4.48 -5.46
C ILE A 70 -2.48 3.79 -6.79
N TYR A 71 -3.25 2.71 -6.79
CA TYR A 71 -3.69 2.02 -8.00
C TYR A 71 -5.08 2.50 -8.40
N THR A 72 -5.26 2.78 -9.68
CA THR A 72 -6.56 2.97 -10.31
C THR A 72 -7.02 1.64 -10.86
N LEU A 73 -8.12 1.13 -10.34
CA LEU A 73 -8.68 -0.18 -10.66
C LEU A 73 -10.02 -0.02 -11.35
N ASP A 74 -10.29 -0.83 -12.36
CA ASP A 74 -11.58 -0.94 -13.04
C ASP A 74 -12.38 -2.08 -12.41
N LEU A 75 -13.50 -1.76 -11.75
CA LEU A 75 -14.37 -2.72 -11.08
C LEU A 75 -15.30 -3.49 -12.03
N GLY A 76 -15.23 -3.22 -13.35
CA GLY A 76 -16.27 -3.58 -14.31
C GLY A 76 -17.28 -2.45 -14.49
N ASP A 77 -18.02 -2.47 -15.60
CA ASP A 77 -19.05 -1.48 -15.95
C ASP A 77 -18.56 -0.03 -16.08
N GLY A 78 -17.25 0.18 -16.28
CA GLY A 78 -16.63 1.50 -16.40
C GLY A 78 -16.44 2.22 -15.06
N GLN A 79 -16.64 1.53 -13.93
CA GLN A 79 -16.45 2.10 -12.61
C GLN A 79 -14.97 2.02 -12.20
N LEU A 80 -14.31 3.18 -12.14
CA LEU A 80 -12.93 3.28 -11.64
C LEU A 80 -12.90 3.50 -10.13
N LYS A 81 -12.00 2.81 -9.43
CA LYS A 81 -11.76 2.95 -8.00
C LYS A 81 -10.28 3.08 -7.71
N ARG A 82 -9.94 4.05 -6.87
CA ARG A 82 -8.60 4.20 -6.31
C ARG A 82 -8.46 3.36 -5.06
N ALA A 83 -7.43 2.52 -5.01
CA ALA A 83 -7.10 1.67 -3.88
C ALA A 83 -5.60 1.62 -3.65
N ASN A 84 -5.20 1.37 -2.42
CA ASN A 84 -3.81 1.11 -2.07
C ASN A 84 -3.53 -0.40 -2.12
N GLU A 85 -2.27 -0.79 -2.29
CA GLU A 85 -1.85 -2.20 -2.33
C GLU A 85 -2.27 -3.01 -1.09
N ILE A 86 -2.43 -2.37 0.07
CA ILE A 86 -2.87 -3.02 1.31
C ILE A 86 -4.31 -3.54 1.20
N SER A 87 -5.16 -2.87 0.41
CA SER A 87 -6.56 -3.25 0.19
C SER A 87 -6.74 -4.12 -1.06
N MET A 88 -5.65 -4.57 -1.69
CA MET A 88 -5.65 -5.35 -2.92
C MET A 88 -5.00 -6.71 -2.69
N ARG A 89 -5.52 -7.75 -3.34
CA ARG A 89 -4.94 -9.10 -3.36
C ARG A 89 -4.88 -9.67 -4.78
N MET A 90 -3.78 -10.32 -5.11
CA MET A 90 -3.67 -11.10 -6.36
C MET A 90 -4.54 -12.36 -6.24
N LYS A 91 -5.13 -12.77 -7.37
CA LYS A 91 -5.94 -14.00 -7.44
C LYS A 91 -5.12 -15.28 -7.21
N GLU A 92 -3.81 -15.24 -7.43
CA GLU A 92 -2.89 -16.37 -7.18
C GLU A 92 -2.32 -16.40 -5.75
N ASP A 93 -2.54 -15.35 -4.95
CA ASP A 93 -2.05 -15.29 -3.57
C ASP A 93 -3.09 -15.90 -2.63
N GLU A 94 -3.29 -17.22 -2.73
CA GLU A 94 -3.79 -18.01 -1.59
C GLU A 94 -2.66 -18.15 -0.56
N ALA A 95 -2.12 -17.01 -0.11
CA ALA A 95 -1.22 -16.91 1.02
C ALA A 95 -2.07 -16.78 2.29
N PRO A 96 -1.62 -17.35 3.42
CA PRO A 96 -2.39 -17.37 4.67
C PRO A 96 -2.80 -15.95 5.08
N PRO A 97 -3.90 -15.81 5.86
CA PRO A 97 -4.41 -14.50 6.25
C PRO A 97 -3.27 -13.63 6.81
N PRO A 98 -3.24 -12.33 6.47
CA PRO A 98 -2.26 -11.42 7.04
C PRO A 98 -2.36 -11.54 8.57
N PRO A 99 -1.23 -11.49 9.30
CA PRO A 99 -1.31 -11.29 10.73
C PRO A 99 -2.20 -10.06 10.98
N PRO A 100 -3.03 -10.07 12.05
CA PRO A 100 -3.83 -8.91 12.40
C PRO A 100 -2.93 -7.68 12.42
N PRO A 101 -3.43 -6.50 12.02
CA PRO A 101 -2.65 -5.27 12.02
C PRO A 101 -1.94 -5.17 13.37
N ALA A 102 -0.61 -5.15 13.34
CA ALA A 102 0.18 -4.88 14.51
C ALA A 102 -0.39 -3.60 15.11
N ALA A 103 -0.96 -3.71 16.31
CA ALA A 103 -1.46 -2.59 17.06
C ALA A 103 -0.44 -1.47 16.95
N GLU A 104 -0.86 -0.35 16.36
CA GLU A 104 -0.13 0.90 16.45
C GLU A 104 0.29 1.03 17.92
N PRO A 105 1.56 1.31 18.26
CA PRO A 105 1.85 1.68 19.63
C PRO A 105 1.01 2.93 19.88
N GLU A 106 -0.09 2.78 20.62
CA GLU A 106 -0.90 3.88 21.07
C GLU A 106 0.08 4.87 21.71
N LEU A 107 0.15 6.05 21.11
CA LEU A 107 0.79 7.19 21.69
C LEU A 107 0.07 7.43 23.02
N ASN A 108 0.66 6.98 24.12
CA ASN A 108 0.28 7.44 25.45
C ASN A 108 0.62 8.92 25.55
N LEU A 109 -0.24 9.75 24.95
CA LEU A 109 -0.41 11.15 25.28
C LEU A 109 -1.01 11.17 26.70
N THR A 110 -0.14 11.27 27.71
CA THR A 110 -0.58 11.78 29.01
C THR A 110 -0.35 13.28 28.96
N ASP A 111 -1.41 14.01 28.66
CA ASP A 111 -1.52 15.44 28.91
C ASP A 111 -2.79 15.59 29.74
N ASP A 112 -2.64 15.83 31.04
CA ASP A 112 -3.69 16.39 31.91
C ASP A 112 -2.94 16.98 33.13
N GLU A 113 -2.53 18.24 33.03
CA GLU A 113 -3.32 19.44 33.33
C GLU A 113 -3.23 19.84 34.81
N ALA A 114 -3.05 21.15 35.00
CA ALA A 114 -2.63 21.83 36.21
C ALA A 114 -3.60 21.73 37.39
N GLY A 115 -3.04 21.66 38.60
CA GLY A 115 -3.75 21.99 39.83
C GLY A 115 -2.79 22.20 41.02
N ALA A 116 -2.43 23.45 41.29
CA ALA A 116 -1.81 23.90 42.55
C ALA A 116 -2.65 25.08 43.09
N PRO A 117 -2.58 25.52 44.38
CA PRO A 117 -2.07 24.95 45.66
C PRO A 117 -3.15 25.14 46.81
N PRO A 118 -2.90 25.45 48.11
CA PRO A 118 -2.07 24.95 49.25
C PRO A 118 -2.97 24.52 50.49
N PRO A 119 -2.65 24.72 51.81
CA PRO A 119 -1.75 24.02 52.77
C PRO A 119 -2.49 23.41 54.04
N PRO A 120 -1.91 23.34 55.28
CA PRO A 120 -1.75 22.16 56.16
C PRO A 120 -2.82 21.99 57.27
N PRO A 121 -2.71 20.99 58.19
CA PRO A 121 -2.36 21.34 59.59
C PRO A 121 -1.47 20.35 60.35
N GLU A 122 -0.92 20.88 61.43
CA GLU A 122 0.05 20.39 62.41
C GLU A 122 -0.35 19.11 63.19
N ALA A 123 0.64 18.32 63.63
CA ALA A 123 0.92 18.06 65.05
C ALA A 123 2.03 16.99 65.22
N GLU A 124 3.07 17.34 65.96
CA GLU A 124 4.08 16.44 66.53
C GLU A 124 3.43 15.36 67.43
N PRO A 125 4.13 14.25 67.72
CA PRO A 125 4.88 14.25 68.99
C PRO A 125 6.23 13.52 68.94
N ASP A 126 7.23 14.21 69.52
CA ASP A 126 8.18 13.74 70.55
C ASP A 126 8.37 12.23 70.73
N ILE A 127 9.55 11.70 70.33
CA ILE A 127 10.46 10.87 71.15
C ILE A 127 11.88 10.87 70.59
#